data_AF-A0A7C4TLA7-F1
#
_entry.id   AF-A0A7C4TLA7-F1
#
_cell.length_a   1.000
_cell.length_b   1.000
_cell.length_c   1.000
_cell.angle_alpha   90.00
_cell.angle_beta   90.00
_cell.angle_gamma   90.00
#
_symmetry.space_group_name_H-M   'P 1'
#
loop_
_entity.id
_entity.type
_entity.pdbx_description
1 polymer ?
#
loop_
_entity_poly.entity_id
_entity_poly.type
_entity_poly.pdbx_seq_one_letter_code
_entity_poly.pdbx_strand_id
1 'polypeptide(L)'
;MEKRIKENLLADEIGQIAEKDLDFAENLAESIQDSEARVMAFLNLYKVSKKNEFVEKALKAAKSDEDFLRIVDVCGIDVVESISDSYRKDLAYASLFERTGSLEYLERISDERISSASMKRVSEKLSFPESLEFAKSIPDPYYRCLALVQISEKEGIDLRSEIEESLNEVENLWLQKWLRARVSEKLKR
;
A
#
# COMPACT_ATOMS: atom_id res chain seq x y z
N MET A 1 15.81 -20.95 -10.28
CA MET A 1 14.37 -21.05 -10.01
C MET A 1 14.08 -22.03 -8.88
N GLU A 2 14.55 -23.29 -8.96
CA GLU A 2 14.36 -24.29 -7.89
C GLU A 2 14.88 -23.85 -6.51
N LYS A 3 16.04 -23.20 -6.44
CA LYS A 3 16.59 -22.71 -5.16
C LYS A 3 15.65 -21.70 -4.47
N ARG A 4 15.09 -20.75 -5.22
CA ARG A 4 14.16 -19.73 -4.69
C ARG A 4 12.89 -20.38 -4.16
N ILE A 5 12.36 -21.37 -4.89
CA ILE A 5 11.16 -22.11 -4.47
C ILE A 5 11.42 -22.84 -3.15
N LYS A 6 12.57 -23.51 -3.03
CA LYS A 6 12.95 -24.20 -1.78
C LYS A 6 13.09 -23.22 -0.61
N GLU A 7 13.70 -22.06 -0.84
CA GLU A 7 13.86 -21.04 0.19
C GLU A 7 12.52 -20.44 0.65
N ASN A 8 11.56 -20.25 -0.28
CA ASN A 8 10.20 -19.83 0.08
C ASN A 8 9.46 -20.89 0.91
N LEU A 9 9.53 -22.17 0.52
CA LEU A 9 8.93 -23.26 1.30
C LEU A 9 9.53 -23.34 2.70
N LEU A 10 10.86 -23.19 2.81
CA LEU A 10 11.53 -23.14 4.10
C LEU A 10 11.04 -21.95 4.95
N ALA A 11 10.89 -20.77 4.35
CA ALA A 11 10.37 -19.60 5.04
C ALA A 11 8.96 -19.83 5.61
N ASP A 12 8.10 -20.56 4.89
CA ASP A 12 6.76 -20.92 5.35
C ASP A 12 6.79 -21.92 6.52
N GLU A 13 7.72 -22.87 6.51
CA GLU A 13 7.87 -23.88 7.57
C GLU A 13 8.51 -23.35 8.86
N ILE A 14 9.27 -22.25 8.78
CA ILE A 14 10.02 -21.69 9.91
C ILE A 14 9.17 -21.41 11.14
N GLY A 15 7.90 -21.01 10.97
CA GLY A 15 6.99 -20.81 12.10
C GLY A 15 6.79 -22.09 12.93
N GLN A 16 6.57 -23.22 12.26
CA GLN A 16 6.37 -24.53 12.93
C GLN A 16 7.67 -25.04 13.57
N ILE A 17 8.81 -24.74 12.96
CA ILE A 17 10.12 -25.10 13.53
C ILE A 17 10.35 -24.26 14.80
N ALA A 18 10.05 -22.96 14.76
CA ALA A 18 10.25 -22.03 15.86
C ALA A 18 9.40 -22.34 17.10
N GLU A 19 8.23 -22.95 16.93
CA GLU A 19 7.41 -23.44 18.05
C GLU A 19 8.11 -24.53 18.88
N LYS A 20 9.07 -25.24 18.27
CA LYS A 20 9.83 -26.33 18.91
C LYS A 20 11.22 -25.89 19.33
N ASP A 21 11.89 -25.13 18.47
CA ASP A 21 13.27 -24.68 18.66
C ASP A 21 13.47 -23.34 17.92
N LEU A 22 13.37 -22.25 18.69
CA LEU A 22 13.47 -20.89 18.16
C LEU A 22 14.87 -20.57 17.64
N ASP A 23 15.91 -21.00 18.35
CA ASP A 23 17.30 -20.72 17.99
C ASP A 23 17.68 -21.45 16.70
N PHE A 24 17.24 -22.70 16.54
CA PHE A 24 17.44 -23.43 15.29
C PHE A 24 16.69 -22.77 14.12
N ALA A 25 15.43 -22.37 14.32
CA ALA A 25 14.64 -21.69 13.30
C ALA A 25 15.24 -20.34 12.87
N GLU A 26 15.83 -19.60 13.82
CA GLU A 26 16.55 -18.36 13.54
C GLU A 26 17.79 -18.59 12.66
N ASN A 27 18.61 -19.58 13.00
CA ASN A 27 19.78 -19.94 12.17
C ASN A 27 19.38 -20.35 10.74
N LEU A 28 18.25 -21.06 10.59
CA LEU A 28 17.70 -21.39 9.28
C LEU A 28 17.27 -20.13 8.51
N ALA A 29 16.56 -19.20 9.16
CA ALA A 29 16.17 -17.93 8.56
C ALA A 29 17.37 -17.13 8.05
N GLU A 30 18.45 -17.05 8.83
CA GLU A 30 19.68 -16.35 8.45
C GLU A 30 20.38 -16.98 7.22
N SER A 31 20.23 -18.30 7.04
CA SER A 31 20.85 -19.03 5.93
C SER A 31 20.18 -18.78 4.57
N ILE A 32 18.90 -18.41 4.54
CA ILE A 32 18.11 -18.16 3.32
C ILE A 32 18.74 -17.04 2.51
N GLN A 33 19.03 -17.20 1.22
CA GLN A 33 19.72 -16.15 0.45
C GLN A 33 18.78 -15.17 -0.26
N ASP A 34 17.60 -15.63 -0.68
CA ASP A 34 16.57 -14.79 -1.28
C ASP A 34 16.02 -13.79 -0.25
N SER A 35 15.97 -12.51 -0.62
CA SER A 35 15.57 -11.45 0.32
C SER A 35 14.10 -11.54 0.72
N GLU A 36 13.22 -11.89 -0.22
CA GLU A 36 11.78 -11.98 0.04
C GLU A 36 11.50 -13.17 0.97
N ALA A 37 12.08 -14.33 0.67
CA ALA A 37 12.01 -15.51 1.52
C ALA A 37 12.56 -15.24 2.93
N ARG A 38 13.68 -14.51 3.02
CA ARG A 38 14.31 -14.16 4.29
C ARG A 38 13.44 -13.21 5.12
N VAL A 39 12.80 -12.22 4.50
CA VAL A 39 11.82 -11.34 5.17
C VAL A 39 10.67 -12.19 5.73
N MET A 40 10.11 -13.08 4.92
CA MET A 40 9.02 -13.97 5.34
C MET A 40 9.41 -14.85 6.52
N ALA A 41 10.60 -15.44 6.48
CA ALA A 41 11.14 -16.23 7.57
C ALA A 41 11.20 -15.44 8.89
N PHE A 42 11.77 -14.23 8.88
CA PHE A 42 11.83 -13.40 10.07
C PHE A 42 10.45 -12.93 10.55
N LEU A 43 9.51 -12.65 9.64
CA LEU A 43 8.13 -12.34 10.02
C LEU A 43 7.43 -13.54 10.68
N ASN A 44 7.70 -14.76 10.23
CA ASN A 44 7.17 -15.97 10.87
C ASN A 44 7.78 -16.20 12.26
N LEU A 45 9.09 -15.95 12.44
CA LEU A 45 9.73 -15.94 13.76
C LEU A 45 9.14 -14.88 14.69
N TYR A 46 8.88 -13.67 14.18
CA TYR A 46 8.20 -12.62 14.93
C TYR A 46 6.79 -13.05 15.34
N LYS A 47 6.01 -13.67 14.45
CA LYS A 47 4.64 -14.10 14.77
C LYS A 47 4.59 -15.06 15.96
N VAL A 48 5.55 -15.97 16.06
CA VAL A 48 5.65 -16.97 17.14
C VAL A 48 6.21 -16.35 18.42
N SER A 49 7.34 -15.64 18.34
CA SER A 49 8.09 -15.18 19.51
C SER A 49 7.67 -13.80 20.04
N LYS A 50 7.05 -12.98 19.20
CA LYS A 50 6.75 -11.54 19.43
C LYS A 50 7.97 -10.67 19.74
N LYS A 51 9.19 -11.13 19.42
CA LYS A 51 10.41 -10.36 19.65
C LYS A 51 10.70 -9.38 18.52
N ASN A 52 10.85 -8.10 18.85
CA ASN A 52 11.12 -7.03 17.88
C ASN A 52 12.45 -7.20 17.13
N GLU A 53 13.40 -7.97 17.67
CA GLU A 53 14.66 -8.27 16.97
C GLU A 53 14.43 -8.88 15.59
N PHE A 54 13.40 -9.72 15.43
CA PHE A 54 13.08 -10.32 14.14
C PHE A 54 12.48 -9.31 13.15
N VAL A 55 11.75 -8.31 13.64
CA VAL A 55 11.28 -7.20 12.80
C VAL A 55 12.46 -6.40 12.28
N GLU A 56 13.43 -6.09 13.14
CA GLU A 56 14.65 -5.38 12.72
C GLU A 56 15.45 -6.19 11.68
N LYS A 57 15.54 -7.51 11.85
CA LYS A 57 16.18 -8.40 10.88
C LYS A 57 15.40 -8.43 9.55
N ALA A 58 14.06 -8.46 9.60
CA ALA A 58 13.22 -8.38 8.41
C ALA A 58 13.43 -7.04 7.65
N LEU A 59 13.43 -5.90 8.37
CA LEU A 59 13.69 -4.59 7.77
C LEU A 59 15.07 -4.50 7.11
N LYS A 60 16.10 -5.08 7.73
CA LYS A 60 17.45 -5.14 7.15
C LYS A 60 17.52 -6.03 5.91
N ALA A 61 16.67 -7.05 5.82
CA ALA A 61 16.60 -7.97 4.68
C ALA A 61 15.76 -7.42 3.52
N ALA A 62 14.81 -6.52 3.79
CA ALA A 62 13.90 -5.93 2.81
C ALA A 62 14.64 -5.11 1.75
N LYS A 63 14.31 -5.35 0.47
CA LYS A 63 14.96 -4.66 -0.66
C LYS A 63 13.96 -3.92 -1.55
N SER A 64 12.73 -4.40 -1.60
CA SER A 64 11.66 -3.85 -2.43
C SER A 64 10.58 -3.19 -1.56
N ASP A 65 9.79 -2.30 -2.15
CA ASP A 65 8.66 -1.66 -1.44
C ASP A 65 7.65 -2.71 -0.95
N GLU A 66 7.44 -3.78 -1.71
CA GLU A 66 6.59 -4.92 -1.35
C GLU A 66 7.06 -5.61 -0.06
N ASP A 67 8.37 -5.77 0.12
CA ASP A 67 8.93 -6.34 1.36
C ASP A 67 8.58 -5.47 2.57
N PHE A 68 8.73 -4.14 2.45
CA PHE A 68 8.40 -3.20 3.52
C PHE A 68 6.92 -3.21 3.85
N LEU A 69 6.06 -3.16 2.83
CA LEU A 69 4.61 -3.21 3.01
C LEU A 69 4.19 -4.49 3.73
N ARG A 70 4.79 -5.63 3.38
CA ARG A 70 4.53 -6.91 4.05
C ARG A 70 4.94 -6.92 5.52
N ILE A 71 6.08 -6.30 5.85
CA ILE A 71 6.51 -6.16 7.24
C ILE A 71 5.50 -5.31 8.03
N VAL A 72 5.07 -4.19 7.46
CA VAL A 72 4.06 -3.29 8.04
C VAL A 72 2.71 -4.00 8.20
N ASP A 73 2.35 -4.87 7.26
CA ASP A 73 1.11 -5.62 7.34
C ASP A 73 1.05 -6.55 8.53
N VAL A 74 2.17 -7.21 8.85
CA VAL A 74 2.29 -8.17 9.94
C VAL A 74 2.50 -7.47 11.29
N CYS A 75 3.29 -6.40 11.32
CA CYS A 75 3.75 -5.78 12.57
C CYS A 75 2.98 -4.52 12.95
N GLY A 76 2.25 -3.92 12.01
CA GLY A 76 1.44 -2.73 12.24
C GLY A 76 2.25 -1.43 12.30
N ILE A 77 1.66 -0.45 12.98
CA ILE A 77 2.12 0.95 13.03
C ILE A 77 3.49 1.13 13.69
N ASP A 78 3.82 0.31 14.69
CA ASP A 78 5.05 0.44 15.47
C ASP A 78 6.31 0.36 14.60
N VAL A 79 6.22 -0.36 13.49
CA VAL A 79 7.33 -0.52 12.55
C VAL A 79 7.46 0.64 11.59
N VAL A 80 6.35 1.30 11.24
CA VAL A 80 6.36 2.42 10.30
C VAL A 80 7.25 3.55 10.81
N GLU A 81 7.25 3.80 12.12
CA GLU A 81 8.08 4.84 12.73
C GLU A 81 9.59 4.55 12.66
N SER A 82 9.97 3.28 12.51
CA SER A 82 11.37 2.87 12.36
C SER A 82 11.89 2.96 10.91
N ILE A 83 11.00 3.20 9.93
CA ILE A 83 11.39 3.37 8.52
C ILE A 83 12.00 4.76 8.34
N SER A 84 13.28 4.80 7.96
CA SER A 84 14.02 6.05 7.77
C SER A 84 13.78 6.72 6.41
N ASP A 85 13.46 5.93 5.39
CA ASP A 85 13.15 6.42 4.04
C ASP A 85 11.74 7.03 4.01
N SER A 86 11.64 8.33 3.70
CA SER A 86 10.37 9.06 3.76
C SER A 86 9.34 8.54 2.78
N TYR A 87 9.76 8.16 1.57
CA TYR A 87 8.86 7.63 0.55
C TYR A 87 8.27 6.28 0.98
N ARG A 88 9.08 5.37 1.50
CA ARG A 88 8.61 4.08 2.04
C ARG A 88 7.74 4.25 3.27
N LYS A 89 8.04 5.24 4.11
CA LYS A 89 7.22 5.58 5.26
C LYS A 89 5.82 6.06 4.82
N ASP A 90 5.74 6.91 3.82
CA ASP A 90 4.48 7.36 3.23
C ASP A 90 3.69 6.21 2.58
N LEU A 91 4.37 5.31 1.86
CA LEU A 91 3.74 4.09 1.33
C LEU A 91 3.18 3.17 2.44
N ALA A 92 3.91 3.04 3.55
CA ALA A 92 3.46 2.24 4.69
C ALA A 92 2.20 2.84 5.33
N TYR A 93 2.17 4.17 5.54
CA TYR A 93 0.98 4.87 6.01
C TYR A 93 -0.18 4.76 5.03
N ALA A 94 0.06 4.89 3.73
CA ALA A 94 -0.93 4.67 2.68
C ALA A 94 -1.55 3.27 2.77
N SER A 95 -0.73 2.23 2.91
CA SER A 95 -1.22 0.85 3.05
C SER A 95 -2.10 0.68 4.30
N LEU A 96 -1.66 1.21 5.45
CA LEU A 96 -2.44 1.18 6.69
C LEU A 96 -3.77 1.94 6.55
N PHE A 97 -3.75 3.12 5.95
CA PHE A 97 -4.94 3.91 5.65
C PHE A 97 -5.91 3.13 4.74
N GLU A 98 -5.43 2.57 3.64
CA GLU A 98 -6.26 1.85 2.67
C GLU A 98 -6.93 0.59 3.22
N ARG A 99 -6.29 -0.03 4.22
CA ARG A 99 -6.78 -1.24 4.89
C ARG A 99 -7.76 -0.93 6.00
N THR A 100 -7.52 0.14 6.75
CA THR A 100 -8.28 0.46 7.98
C THR A 100 -9.32 1.56 7.79
N GLY A 101 -9.15 2.41 6.78
CA GLY A 101 -9.92 3.65 6.60
C GLY A 101 -9.62 4.73 7.63
N SER A 102 -8.61 4.56 8.50
CA SER A 102 -8.30 5.53 9.56
C SER A 102 -7.60 6.76 9.00
N LEU A 103 -8.25 7.93 9.14
CA LEU A 103 -7.71 9.22 8.70
C LEU A 103 -6.42 9.61 9.43
N GLU A 104 -6.15 9.08 10.62
CA GLU A 104 -4.90 9.33 11.34
C GLU A 104 -3.68 8.92 10.49
N TYR A 105 -3.77 7.81 9.74
CA TYR A 105 -2.67 7.38 8.88
C TYR A 105 -2.54 8.26 7.65
N LEU A 106 -3.66 8.74 7.10
CA LEU A 106 -3.66 9.66 5.96
C LEU A 106 -2.99 10.99 6.32
N GLU A 107 -3.25 11.53 7.51
CA GLU A 107 -2.65 12.77 8.01
C GLU A 107 -1.13 12.70 8.20
N ARG A 108 -0.56 11.48 8.30
CA ARG A 108 0.88 11.26 8.43
C ARG A 108 1.60 11.10 7.10
N ILE A 109 0.88 11.01 5.98
CA ILE A 109 1.47 10.92 4.64
C ILE A 109 1.91 12.32 4.20
N SER A 110 3.21 12.49 3.99
CA SER A 110 3.77 13.79 3.58
C SER A 110 3.65 14.06 2.08
N ASP A 111 3.73 13.02 1.26
CA ASP A 111 3.60 13.12 -0.19
C ASP A 111 2.12 13.17 -0.62
N GLU A 112 1.70 14.32 -1.16
CA GLU A 112 0.33 14.57 -1.63
C GLU A 112 -0.13 13.61 -2.73
N ARG A 113 0.79 13.15 -3.60
CA ARG A 113 0.43 12.20 -4.66
C ARG A 113 0.16 10.83 -4.08
N ILE A 114 0.95 10.40 -3.10
CA ILE A 114 0.72 9.13 -2.39
C ILE A 114 -0.60 9.21 -1.61
N SER A 115 -0.83 10.30 -0.86
CA SER A 115 -2.06 10.46 -0.08
C SER A 115 -3.29 10.48 -1.00
N SER A 116 -3.26 11.25 -2.09
CA SER A 116 -4.34 11.34 -3.08
C SER A 116 -4.61 10.02 -3.81
N ALA A 117 -3.56 9.31 -4.21
CA ALA A 117 -3.69 7.99 -4.83
C ALA A 117 -4.36 6.99 -3.88
N SER A 118 -4.00 7.05 -2.60
CA SER A 118 -4.57 6.18 -1.56
C SER A 118 -6.02 6.54 -1.28
N MET A 119 -6.34 7.83 -1.19
CA MET A 119 -7.72 8.31 -1.02
C MET A 119 -8.62 7.87 -2.18
N LYS A 120 -8.11 7.94 -3.42
CA LYS A 120 -8.80 7.41 -4.61
C LYS A 120 -9.09 5.91 -4.47
N ARG A 121 -8.16 5.10 -3.96
CA ARG A 121 -8.38 3.66 -3.74
C ARG A 121 -9.39 3.39 -2.62
N VAL A 122 -9.42 4.23 -1.59
CA VAL A 122 -10.40 4.13 -0.50
C VAL A 122 -11.79 4.52 -0.99
N SER A 123 -11.95 5.61 -1.74
CA SER A 123 -13.26 6.05 -2.24
C SER A 123 -13.97 4.99 -3.07
N GLU A 124 -13.23 4.18 -3.84
CA GLU A 124 -13.78 3.06 -4.62
C GLU A 124 -14.46 1.99 -3.76
N LYS A 125 -13.96 1.79 -2.53
CA LYS A 125 -14.45 0.78 -1.57
C LYS A 125 -15.66 1.28 -0.78
N LEU A 126 -15.86 2.59 -0.70
CA LEU A 126 -16.99 3.18 0.02
C LEU A 126 -18.30 3.02 -0.75
N SER A 127 -19.41 3.04 -0.02
CA SER A 127 -20.77 3.14 -0.56
C SER A 127 -21.06 4.56 -1.03
N PHE A 128 -22.02 4.71 -1.93
CA PHE A 128 -22.62 6.01 -2.21
C PHE A 128 -23.61 6.38 -1.08
N PRO A 129 -23.67 7.64 -0.60
CA PRO A 129 -23.00 8.84 -1.12
C PRO A 129 -21.59 9.11 -0.57
N GLU A 130 -21.12 8.35 0.42
CA GLU A 130 -19.86 8.61 1.12
C GLU A 130 -18.65 8.58 0.18
N SER A 131 -18.66 7.69 -0.81
CA SER A 131 -17.62 7.59 -1.85
C SER A 131 -17.45 8.90 -2.62
N LEU A 132 -18.53 9.61 -2.91
CA LEU A 132 -18.50 10.88 -3.66
C LEU A 132 -17.92 12.00 -2.81
N GLU A 133 -18.35 12.11 -1.55
CA GLU A 133 -17.79 13.09 -0.62
C GLU A 133 -16.29 12.87 -0.43
N PHE A 134 -15.89 11.60 -0.29
CA PHE A 134 -14.49 11.22 -0.16
C PHE A 134 -13.67 11.48 -1.42
N ALA A 135 -14.24 11.25 -2.60
CA ALA A 135 -13.56 11.56 -3.86
C ALA A 135 -13.36 13.07 -4.03
N LYS A 136 -14.36 13.89 -3.66
CA LYS A 136 -14.28 15.36 -3.75
C LYS A 136 -13.21 15.96 -2.83
N SER A 137 -12.85 15.30 -1.73
CA SER A 137 -11.81 15.78 -0.80
C SER A 137 -10.38 15.42 -1.21
N ILE A 138 -10.18 14.68 -2.31
CA ILE A 138 -8.84 14.33 -2.81
C ILE A 138 -8.11 15.62 -3.24
N PRO A 139 -6.92 15.91 -2.69
CA PRO A 139 -6.24 17.18 -2.96
C PRO A 139 -5.67 17.24 -4.38
N ASP A 140 -4.98 16.20 -4.84
CA ASP A 140 -4.44 16.18 -6.20
C ASP A 140 -5.57 16.05 -7.25
N PRO A 141 -5.71 17.02 -8.17
CA PRO A 141 -6.81 17.08 -9.13
C PRO A 141 -6.81 15.93 -10.14
N TYR A 142 -5.64 15.36 -10.46
CA TYR A 142 -5.56 14.20 -11.35
C TYR A 142 -6.21 12.98 -10.69
N TYR A 143 -5.88 12.71 -9.43
CA TYR A 143 -6.49 11.59 -8.69
C TYR A 143 -7.96 11.83 -8.35
N ARG A 144 -8.34 13.06 -8.02
CA ARG A 144 -9.73 13.46 -7.82
C ARG A 144 -10.57 13.20 -9.07
N CYS A 145 -10.10 13.65 -10.23
CA CYS A 145 -10.78 13.40 -11.51
C CYS A 145 -10.96 11.90 -11.78
N LEU A 146 -9.94 11.07 -11.54
CA LEU A 146 -10.05 9.63 -11.73
C LEU A 146 -11.08 8.99 -10.81
N ALA A 147 -11.10 9.38 -9.53
CA ALA A 147 -12.09 8.89 -8.57
C ALA A 147 -13.52 9.25 -8.99
N LEU A 148 -13.75 10.50 -9.39
CA LEU A 148 -15.07 10.98 -9.83
C LEU A 148 -15.57 10.24 -11.08
N VAL A 149 -14.70 10.00 -12.06
CA VAL A 149 -15.05 9.20 -13.25
C VAL A 149 -15.50 7.80 -12.86
N GLN A 150 -14.77 7.15 -11.94
CA GLN A 150 -15.09 5.79 -11.52
C GLN A 150 -16.39 5.72 -10.73
N ILE A 151 -16.67 6.71 -9.90
CA ILE A 151 -17.95 6.80 -9.17
C ILE A 151 -19.11 7.03 -10.15
N SER A 152 -18.94 7.96 -11.12
CA SER A 152 -19.93 8.19 -12.17
C SER A 152 -20.28 6.90 -12.93
N GLU A 153 -19.26 6.11 -13.30
CA GLU A 153 -19.44 4.81 -13.96
C GLU A 153 -20.10 3.76 -13.05
N LYS A 154 -19.64 3.66 -11.80
CA LYS A 154 -20.11 2.63 -10.84
C LYS A 154 -21.56 2.86 -10.42
N GLU A 155 -21.92 4.11 -10.14
CA GLU A 155 -23.22 4.48 -9.58
C GLU A 155 -24.22 4.95 -10.65
N GLY A 156 -23.77 5.16 -11.90
CA GLY A 156 -24.63 5.58 -13.01
C GLY A 156 -25.15 7.01 -12.88
N ILE A 157 -24.38 7.89 -12.24
CA ILE A 157 -24.73 9.30 -12.00
C ILE A 157 -23.92 10.24 -12.89
N ASP A 158 -24.50 11.38 -13.26
CA ASP A 158 -23.80 12.41 -14.04
C ASP A 158 -22.96 13.30 -13.12
N LEU A 159 -21.63 13.19 -13.23
CA LEU A 159 -20.64 14.02 -12.54
C LEU A 159 -19.80 14.85 -13.52
N ARG A 160 -20.31 15.11 -14.73
CA ARG A 160 -19.54 15.79 -15.79
C ARG A 160 -18.95 17.13 -15.32
N SER A 161 -19.74 17.92 -14.59
CA SER A 161 -19.29 19.23 -14.10
C SER A 161 -18.10 19.10 -13.15
N GLU A 162 -18.17 18.22 -12.15
CA GLU A 162 -17.11 18.04 -11.17
C GLU A 162 -15.86 17.38 -11.76
N ILE A 163 -16.04 16.50 -12.75
CA ILE A 163 -14.94 15.89 -13.50
C ILE A 163 -14.23 16.97 -14.34
N GLU A 164 -14.98 17.85 -15.02
CA GLU A 164 -14.40 18.96 -15.80
C GLU A 164 -13.68 19.99 -14.93
N GLU A 165 -14.24 20.33 -13.76
CA GLU A 165 -13.60 21.20 -12.78
C GLU A 165 -12.25 20.62 -12.35
N SER A 166 -12.23 19.36 -11.91
CA SER A 166 -10.99 18.67 -11.49
C SER A 166 -9.98 18.56 -12.64
N LEU A 167 -10.43 18.29 -13.88
CA LEU A 167 -9.57 18.29 -15.06
C LEU A 167 -8.87 19.64 -15.27
N ASN A 168 -9.61 20.74 -15.12
CA ASN A 168 -9.10 22.08 -15.38
C ASN A 168 -8.06 22.53 -14.35
N GLU A 169 -8.10 21.96 -13.15
CA GLU A 169 -7.10 22.19 -12.09
C GLU A 169 -5.78 21.43 -12.29
N VAL A 170 -5.73 20.43 -13.19
CA VAL A 170 -4.48 19.70 -13.48
C VAL A 170 -3.48 20.64 -14.17
N GLU A 171 -2.42 21.03 -13.46
CA GLU A 171 -1.41 21.99 -13.94
C GLU A 171 -0.61 21.50 -15.17
N ASN A 172 -0.31 20.20 -15.22
CA ASN A 172 0.43 19.63 -16.34
C ASN A 172 -0.49 19.51 -17.57
N LEU A 173 -0.33 20.43 -18.52
CA LEU A 173 -1.16 20.52 -19.73
C LEU A 173 -1.15 19.25 -20.58
N TRP A 174 -0.03 18.53 -20.64
CA TRP A 174 0.04 17.27 -21.38
C TRP A 174 -0.81 16.20 -20.69
N LEU A 175 -0.67 16.08 -19.37
CA LEU A 175 -1.46 15.15 -18.54
C LEU A 175 -2.95 15.50 -18.59
N GLN A 176 -3.29 16.78 -18.48
CA GLN A 176 -4.65 17.30 -18.58
C GLN A 176 -5.27 16.92 -19.93
N LYS A 177 -4.56 17.15 -21.04
CA LYS A 177 -5.05 16.81 -22.39
C LYS A 177 -5.26 15.30 -22.55
N TRP A 178 -4.31 14.50 -22.05
CA TRP A 178 -4.42 13.05 -22.06
C TRP A 178 -5.62 12.57 -21.23
N LEU A 179 -5.80 13.10 -20.02
CA LEU A 179 -6.89 12.75 -19.13
C LEU A 179 -8.24 13.14 -19.73
N ARG A 180 -8.34 14.33 -20.34
CA ARG A 180 -9.55 14.80 -21.04
C ARG A 180 -9.96 13.84 -22.17
N ALA A 181 -9.00 13.33 -22.95
CA ALA A 181 -9.27 12.36 -24.00
C ALA A 181 -9.83 11.04 -23.41
N ARG A 182 -9.24 10.56 -22.31
CA ARG A 182 -9.66 9.34 -21.62
C ARG A 182 -11.05 9.46 -20.97
N VAL A 183 -11.32 10.58 -20.32
CA VAL A 183 -12.63 10.90 -19.74
C VAL A 183 -13.71 10.94 -20.82
N SER A 184 -13.42 11.59 -21.95
CA SER A 184 -14.36 11.71 -23.07
C SER A 184 -14.71 10.36 -23.70
N GLU A 185 -13.81 9.38 -23.66
CA GLU A 185 -14.11 8.02 -24.13
C GLU A 185 -15.03 7.28 -23.16
N LYS A 186 -14.78 7.42 -21.86
CA LYS A 186 -15.54 6.75 -20.80
C LYS A 186 -16.98 7.27 -20.67
N LEU A 187 -17.17 8.60 -20.71
CA LEU A 187 -18.48 9.24 -20.53
C LEU A 187 -19.38 9.20 -21.79
N LYS A 188 -18.92 8.58 -22.89
CA LYS A 188 -19.71 8.34 -24.12
C LYS A 188 -20.40 6.98 -24.13
N ARG A 189 -20.00 6.06 -23.25
CA ARG A 189 -20.60 4.73 -23.10
C ARG A 189 -21.71 4.78 -22.07
#